data_AF-A0A374UJN5-F1
#
_entry.id   AF-A0A374UJN5-F1
#
_cell.length_a   1.000
_cell.length_b   1.000
_cell.length_c   1.000
_cell.angle_alpha   90.00
_cell.angle_beta   90.00
_cell.angle_gamma   90.00
#
_symmetry.space_group_name_H-M   'P 1'
#
loop_
_entity.id
_entity.type
_entity.pdbx_description
1 polymer ?
#
loop_
_entity_poly.entity_id
_entity_poly.type
_entity_poly.pdbx_seq_one_letter_code
_entity_poly.pdbx_strand_id
1 'polypeptide(L)'
;MNSLDSMTKKLENTKIYAVKPGGRNYAEIKAFSVGLDMIFNELDEMLREYYIDTAQSYGLTERERFTGAVRDDLSIEKRRELLKIREQTNEEFCTPEAFNKILQGYGLGGFELIENPQKNALTVKIYDALDEQNKAWVNKMIENDFPAHLAVTVDFAS
;
A
#
# COMPACT_ATOMS: atom_id res chain seq x y z
N MET A 1 4.92 -20.79 18.47
CA MET A 1 5.76 -21.96 18.82
C MET A 1 7.02 -21.82 18.00
N ASN A 2 8.21 -21.74 18.63
CA ASN A 2 9.46 -21.55 17.88
C ASN A 2 9.79 -22.83 17.06
N SER A 3 10.64 -22.72 16.03
CA SER A 3 10.95 -23.86 15.16
C SER A 3 11.60 -25.01 15.92
N LEU A 4 12.42 -24.72 16.94
CA LEU A 4 13.11 -25.72 17.77
C LEU A 4 12.14 -26.63 18.52
N ASP A 5 11.13 -26.07 19.18
CA ASP A 5 10.11 -26.81 19.94
C ASP A 5 9.29 -27.68 18.98
N SER A 6 8.92 -27.12 17.82
CA SER A 6 8.19 -27.83 16.77
C SER A 6 8.96 -29.05 16.27
N MET A 7 10.25 -28.87 15.95
CA MET A 7 11.11 -29.94 15.42
C MET A 7 11.41 -31.00 16.48
N THR A 8 11.72 -30.57 17.71
CA THR A 8 11.99 -31.46 18.84
C THR A 8 10.79 -32.38 19.10
N LYS A 9 9.59 -31.79 19.21
CA LYS A 9 8.36 -32.56 19.44
C LYS A 9 8.07 -33.55 18.30
N LYS A 10 8.28 -33.15 17.05
CA LYS A 10 8.08 -34.03 15.87
C LYS A 10 9.06 -35.20 15.88
N LEU A 11 10.33 -34.99 16.22
CA LEU A 11 11.35 -36.03 16.25
C LEU A 11 11.22 -36.96 17.45
N GLU A 12 10.92 -36.44 18.64
CA GLU A 12 10.65 -37.26 19.83
C GLU A 12 9.48 -38.22 19.61
N ASN A 13 8.43 -37.78 18.93
CA ASN A 13 7.27 -38.61 18.60
C ASN A 13 7.61 -39.83 17.74
N THR A 14 8.70 -39.77 16.95
CA THR A 14 9.14 -40.93 16.15
C THR A 14 9.71 -42.06 17.00
N LYS A 15 10.18 -41.76 18.21
CA LYS A 15 10.94 -42.68 19.08
C LYS A 15 12.23 -43.25 18.47
N ILE A 16 12.66 -42.73 17.32
CA ILE A 16 13.89 -43.14 16.62
C ILE A 16 15.10 -42.35 17.14
N TYR A 17 14.90 -41.07 17.43
CA TYR A 17 15.98 -40.15 17.81
C TYR A 17 15.85 -39.70 19.26
N ALA A 18 16.96 -39.72 20.01
CA ALA A 18 17.06 -39.08 21.31
C ALA A 18 17.44 -37.62 21.14
N VAL A 19 16.49 -36.70 21.36
CA VAL A 19 16.72 -35.25 21.29
C VAL A 19 16.82 -34.71 22.72
N LYS A 20 18.02 -34.78 23.30
CA LYS A 20 18.28 -34.29 24.67
C LYS A 20 19.17 -33.04 24.62
N PRO A 21 18.90 -32.01 25.45
CA PRO A 21 19.78 -30.86 25.58
C PRO A 21 21.24 -31.29 25.82
N GLY A 22 22.17 -30.71 25.06
CA GLY A 22 23.60 -31.06 25.10
C GLY A 22 24.02 -32.27 24.23
N GLY A 23 23.08 -32.99 23.61
CA GLY A 23 23.38 -34.06 22.66
C GLY A 23 23.67 -33.57 21.24
N ARG A 24 24.33 -34.41 20.42
CA ARG A 24 24.63 -34.12 19.00
C ARG A 24 23.37 -33.80 18.19
N ASN A 25 22.34 -34.65 18.29
CA ASN A 25 21.07 -34.45 17.58
C ASN A 25 20.41 -33.12 17.96
N TYR A 26 20.47 -32.73 19.23
CA TYR A 26 19.92 -31.45 19.70
C TYR A 26 20.70 -30.26 19.13
N ALA A 27 22.04 -30.35 19.08
CA ALA A 27 22.86 -29.30 18.49
C ALA A 27 22.57 -29.11 16.98
N GLU A 28 22.37 -30.21 16.26
CA GLU A 28 22.00 -30.21 14.84
C GLU A 28 20.62 -29.58 14.61
N ILE A 29 19.60 -30.02 15.34
CA ILE A 29 18.23 -29.46 15.23
C ILE A 29 18.23 -27.97 15.60
N LYS A 30 19.02 -27.57 16.59
CA LYS A 30 19.18 -26.17 16.97
C LYS A 30 19.79 -25.33 15.85
N ALA A 31 20.76 -25.86 15.11
CA ALA A 31 21.31 -25.17 13.95
C ALA A 31 20.26 -25.01 12.83
N PHE A 32 19.50 -26.08 12.55
CA PHE A 32 18.42 -26.02 11.56
C PHE A 32 17.27 -25.10 11.97
N SER A 33 16.92 -25.06 13.26
CA SER A 33 15.84 -24.19 13.74
C SER A 33 16.18 -22.73 13.51
N VAL A 34 17.44 -22.32 13.67
CA VAL A 34 17.88 -20.94 13.39
C VAL A 34 17.65 -20.59 11.91
N GLY A 35 18.04 -21.47 10.99
CA GLY A 35 17.82 -21.24 9.56
C GLY A 35 16.33 -21.17 9.19
N LEU A 36 15.49 -22.01 9.80
CA LEU A 36 14.05 -21.98 9.59
C LEU A 36 13.40 -20.73 10.19
N ASP A 37 13.81 -20.33 11.39
CA ASP A 37 13.31 -19.12 12.04
C ASP A 37 13.62 -17.87 11.19
N MET A 38 14.79 -17.82 10.53
CA MET A 38 15.11 -16.75 9.57
C MET A 38 14.10 -16.70 8.41
N ILE A 39 13.78 -17.85 7.81
CA ILE A 39 12.82 -17.91 6.69
C ILE A 39 11.42 -17.52 7.15
N PHE A 40 11.00 -17.96 8.35
CA PHE A 40 9.69 -17.57 8.89
C PHE A 40 9.61 -16.08 9.17
N ASN A 41 10.67 -15.47 9.70
CA ASN A 41 10.71 -14.02 9.92
C ASN A 41 10.58 -13.24 8.60
N GLU A 42 11.27 -13.68 7.54
CA GLU A 42 11.15 -13.08 6.20
C GLU A 42 9.73 -13.23 5.65
N LEU A 43 9.11 -14.40 5.82
CA LEU A 43 7.73 -14.63 5.37
C LEU A 43 6.73 -13.75 6.13
N ASP A 44 6.92 -13.59 7.44
CA ASP A 44 6.09 -12.73 8.28
C ASP A 44 6.25 -11.25 7.89
N GLU A 45 7.46 -10.81 7.54
CA GLU A 45 7.72 -9.48 6.99
C GLU A 45 7.03 -9.29 5.65
N MET A 46 7.18 -10.25 4.72
CA MET A 46 6.49 -10.20 3.43
C MET A 46 4.98 -10.11 3.59
N LEU A 47 4.40 -10.90 4.51
CA LEU A 47 2.96 -10.87 4.77
C LEU A 47 2.52 -9.52 5.36
N ARG A 48 3.32 -8.96 6.28
CA ARG A 48 3.09 -7.63 6.85
C ARG A 48 3.13 -6.55 5.76
N GLU A 49 4.09 -6.60 4.86
CA GLU A 49 4.23 -5.63 3.78
C GLU A 49 3.21 -5.83 2.65
N TYR A 50 2.60 -7.01 2.54
CA TYR A 50 1.60 -7.29 1.53
C TYR A 50 0.29 -6.51 1.71
N TYR A 51 -0.21 -6.36 2.95
CA TYR A 51 -1.45 -5.64 3.22
C TYR A 51 -1.20 -4.16 3.52
N ILE A 52 -1.99 -3.26 2.93
CA ILE A 52 -1.88 -1.81 3.17
C ILE A 52 -1.96 -1.50 4.68
N ASP A 53 -2.87 -2.17 5.41
CA ASP A 53 -3.05 -1.96 6.84
C ASP A 53 -1.82 -2.25 7.70
N THR A 54 -0.95 -3.16 7.25
CA THR A 54 0.19 -3.63 8.02
C THR A 54 1.53 -3.21 7.42
N ALA A 55 1.58 -2.77 6.16
CA ALA A 55 2.80 -2.42 5.45
C ALA A 55 3.50 -1.21 6.04
N GLN A 56 4.81 -1.30 6.29
CA GLN A 56 5.57 -0.27 7.00
C GLN A 56 6.64 0.37 6.12
N SER A 57 7.00 -0.26 5.01
CA SER A 57 8.18 0.14 4.23
C SER A 57 7.98 -0.06 2.73
N TYR A 58 8.64 -1.06 2.15
CA TYR A 58 8.65 -1.31 0.72
C TYR A 58 7.25 -1.69 0.21
N GLY A 59 6.40 -2.31 1.02
CA GLY A 59 5.04 -2.68 0.63
C GLY A 59 4.20 -1.48 0.23
N LEU A 60 4.36 -0.34 0.91
CA LEU A 60 3.71 0.92 0.55
C LEU A 60 4.33 1.52 -0.72
N THR A 61 5.65 1.54 -0.77
CA THR A 61 6.41 2.14 -1.89
C THR A 61 6.08 1.45 -3.22
N GLU A 62 6.03 0.12 -3.25
CA GLU A 62 5.73 -0.63 -4.48
C GLU A 62 4.27 -0.44 -4.93
N ARG A 63 3.31 -0.34 -3.99
CA ARG A 63 1.91 -0.02 -4.33
C ARG A 63 1.75 1.39 -4.85
N GLU A 64 2.48 2.34 -4.28
CA GLU A 64 2.50 3.72 -4.78
C GLU A 64 3.11 3.79 -6.18
N ARG A 65 4.18 3.04 -6.47
CA ARG A 65 4.74 2.93 -7.83
C ARG A 65 3.74 2.35 -8.83
N PHE A 66 2.96 1.35 -8.41
CA PHE A 66 1.93 0.75 -9.26
C PHE A 66 0.80 1.73 -9.56
N THR A 67 0.37 2.49 -8.56
CA THR A 67 -0.77 3.41 -8.68
C THR A 67 -0.38 4.83 -9.07
N GLY A 68 0.90 5.20 -9.08
CA GLY A 68 1.33 6.59 -9.29
C GLY A 68 2.73 6.94 -8.78
N ALA A 69 2.82 8.07 -8.06
CA ALA A 69 4.06 8.57 -7.48
C ALA A 69 4.24 8.08 -6.04
N VAL A 70 5.50 7.77 -5.70
CA VAL A 70 5.93 7.44 -4.34
C VAL A 70 5.81 8.66 -3.44
N ARG A 71 5.26 8.48 -2.24
CA ARG A 71 4.95 9.54 -1.26
C ARG A 71 5.74 9.36 0.03
N ASP A 72 7.05 9.19 -0.09
CA ASP A 72 7.98 9.07 1.04
C ASP A 72 8.06 10.36 1.89
N ASP A 73 7.52 11.47 1.39
CA ASP A 73 7.35 12.74 2.11
C ASP A 73 6.26 12.69 3.19
N LEU A 74 5.35 11.71 3.12
CA LEU A 74 4.20 11.57 4.03
C LEU A 74 4.44 10.53 5.13
N SER A 75 3.70 10.63 6.23
CA SER A 75 3.72 9.59 7.29
C SER A 75 3.13 8.26 6.78
N ILE A 76 3.54 7.15 7.39
CA ILE A 76 3.06 5.79 7.06
C ILE A 76 1.53 5.74 7.12
N GLU A 77 0.92 6.33 8.16
CA GLU A 77 -0.53 6.36 8.33
C GLU A 77 -1.21 7.08 7.19
N LYS A 78 -0.66 8.23 6.76
CA LYS A 78 -1.24 9.00 5.66
C LYS A 78 -1.09 8.28 4.33
N ARG A 79 0.06 7.64 4.08
CA ARG A 79 0.29 6.80 2.90
C ARG A 79 -0.73 5.66 2.80
N ARG A 80 -0.96 4.96 3.92
CA ARG A 80 -1.98 3.89 4.01
C ARG A 80 -3.39 4.40 3.74
N GLU A 81 -3.77 5.55 4.31
CA GLU A 81 -5.06 6.18 4.07
C GLU A 81 -5.28 6.48 2.58
N LEU A 82 -4.30 7.13 1.94
CA LEU A 82 -4.37 7.48 0.52
C LEU A 82 -4.45 6.24 -0.38
N LEU A 83 -3.62 5.21 -0.13
CA LEU A 83 -3.64 3.96 -0.90
C LEU A 83 -4.98 3.23 -0.78
N LYS A 84 -5.59 3.18 0.42
CA LYS A 84 -6.92 2.60 0.58
C LYS A 84 -7.97 3.34 -0.23
N ILE A 85 -7.94 4.67 -0.21
CA ILE A 85 -8.88 5.48 -0.98
C ILE A 85 -8.72 5.19 -2.48
N ARG A 86 -7.48 5.12 -2.98
CA ARG A 86 -7.19 4.82 -4.39
C ARG A 86 -7.59 3.40 -4.82
N GLU A 87 -7.29 2.38 -4.02
CA GLU A 87 -7.64 0.99 -4.38
C GLU A 87 -9.13 0.68 -4.22
N GLN A 88 -9.89 1.51 -3.49
CA GLN A 88 -11.35 1.38 -3.35
C GLN A 88 -12.13 2.03 -4.51
N THR A 89 -11.44 2.57 -5.51
CA THR A 89 -12.05 3.20 -6.69
C THR A 89 -12.65 2.12 -7.61
N ASN A 90 -13.97 2.07 -7.80
CA ASN A 90 -14.70 1.05 -8.57
C ASN A 90 -15.59 1.65 -9.70
N GLU A 91 -16.41 0.86 -10.38
CA GLU A 91 -17.15 1.31 -11.58
C GLU A 91 -18.36 2.22 -11.28
N GLU A 92 -18.78 2.37 -10.02
CA GLU A 92 -19.91 3.24 -9.61
C GLU A 92 -19.50 4.73 -9.47
N PHE A 93 -18.37 5.13 -10.08
CA PHE A 93 -17.59 6.33 -9.75
C PHE A 93 -17.97 7.65 -10.43
N CYS A 94 -19.09 7.72 -11.15
CA CYS A 94 -19.54 8.99 -11.77
C CYS A 94 -20.41 9.83 -10.83
N THR A 95 -19.98 10.07 -9.58
CA THR A 95 -20.63 11.04 -8.68
C THR A 95 -19.63 12.08 -8.16
N PRO A 96 -20.09 13.29 -7.81
CA PRO A 96 -19.21 14.31 -7.20
C PRO A 96 -18.48 13.82 -5.95
N GLU A 97 -19.13 13.02 -5.10
CA GLU A 97 -18.53 12.46 -3.89
C GLU A 97 -17.41 11.47 -4.22
N ALA A 98 -17.57 10.70 -5.29
CA ALA A 98 -16.57 9.76 -5.76
C ALA A 98 -15.33 10.50 -6.31
N PHE A 99 -15.55 11.56 -7.11
CA PHE A 99 -14.46 12.42 -7.58
C PHE A 99 -13.74 13.14 -6.44
N ASN A 100 -14.47 13.61 -5.41
CA ASN A 100 -13.86 14.19 -4.22
C ASN A 100 -12.93 13.19 -3.52
N LYS A 101 -13.33 11.91 -3.40
CA LYS A 101 -12.48 10.87 -2.82
C LYS A 101 -11.24 10.60 -3.69
N ILE A 102 -11.37 10.56 -5.00
CA ILE A 102 -10.22 10.41 -5.91
C ILE A 102 -9.20 11.54 -5.67
N LEU A 103 -9.66 12.79 -5.69
CA LEU A 103 -8.81 13.97 -5.48
C LEU A 103 -8.16 13.97 -4.09
N GLN A 104 -8.90 13.57 -3.05
CA GLN A 104 -8.34 13.34 -1.72
C GLN A 104 -7.28 12.23 -1.71
N GLY A 105 -7.49 11.15 -2.47
CA GLY A 105 -6.52 10.07 -2.69
C GLY A 105 -5.23 10.55 -3.37
N TYR A 106 -5.28 11.67 -4.09
CA TYR A 106 -4.08 12.33 -4.61
C TYR A 106 -3.31 13.15 -3.56
N GLY A 107 -3.87 13.28 -2.36
CA GLY A 107 -3.32 14.08 -1.28
C GLY A 107 -3.76 15.55 -1.32
N LEU A 108 -4.80 15.87 -2.10
CA LEU A 108 -5.37 17.22 -2.15
C LEU A 108 -6.32 17.45 -0.97
N GLY A 109 -6.19 18.60 -0.32
CA GLY A 109 -7.02 19.04 0.79
C GLY A 109 -7.90 20.25 0.45
N GLY A 110 -7.40 21.17 -0.38
CA GLY A 110 -8.10 22.36 -0.83
C GLY A 110 -8.44 22.29 -2.31
N PHE A 111 -9.67 21.87 -2.64
CA PHE A 111 -10.15 21.85 -4.02
C PHE A 111 -11.66 22.02 -4.11
N GLU A 112 -12.14 22.37 -5.30
CA GLU A 112 -13.57 22.53 -5.62
C GLU A 112 -13.86 21.94 -7.01
N LEU A 113 -14.92 21.13 -7.10
CA LEU A 113 -15.45 20.60 -8.35
C LEU A 113 -16.63 21.44 -8.83
N ILE A 114 -16.55 21.95 -10.05
CA ILE A 114 -17.60 22.76 -10.69
C ILE A 114 -18.11 22.02 -11.92
N GLU A 115 -19.33 21.51 -11.85
CA GLU A 115 -20.00 20.87 -12.97
C GLU A 115 -20.53 21.90 -13.98
N ASN A 116 -20.29 21.65 -15.27
CA ASN A 116 -20.83 22.42 -16.38
C ASN A 116 -21.66 21.51 -17.30
N PRO A 117 -22.90 21.13 -16.93
CA PRO A 117 -23.68 20.12 -17.63
C PRO A 117 -23.94 20.46 -19.11
N GLN A 118 -24.15 21.74 -19.43
CA GLN A 118 -24.42 22.17 -20.80
C GLN A 118 -23.24 21.95 -21.77
N LYS A 119 -22.02 21.86 -21.24
CA LYS A 119 -20.80 21.62 -22.02
C LYS A 119 -20.27 20.20 -21.86
N ASN A 120 -20.96 19.34 -21.11
CA ASN A 120 -20.47 18.03 -20.69
C ASN A 120 -19.04 18.11 -20.11
N ALA A 121 -18.80 19.12 -19.27
CA ALA A 121 -17.48 19.49 -18.79
C ALA A 121 -17.46 19.61 -17.25
N LEU A 122 -16.28 19.37 -16.68
CA LEU A 122 -16.01 19.47 -15.24
C LEU A 122 -14.78 20.34 -15.03
N THR A 123 -14.84 21.28 -14.11
CA THR A 123 -13.68 22.10 -13.72
C THR A 123 -13.25 21.72 -12.32
N VAL A 124 -11.97 21.36 -12.16
CA VAL A 124 -11.34 21.07 -10.87
C VAL A 124 -10.46 22.27 -10.50
N LYS A 125 -10.89 23.06 -9.52
CA LYS A 125 -10.07 24.13 -8.96
C LYS A 125 -9.28 23.60 -7.78
N ILE A 126 -7.96 23.76 -7.80
CA ILE A 126 -7.07 23.29 -6.74
C ILE A 126 -6.44 24.51 -6.08
N TYR A 127 -6.65 24.64 -4.78
CA TYR A 127 -6.16 25.73 -3.94
C TYR A 127 -4.89 25.36 -3.17
N ASP A 128 -4.50 24.08 -3.18
CA ASP A 128 -3.28 23.62 -2.54
C ASP A 128 -2.04 24.16 -3.25
N ALA A 129 -1.05 24.59 -2.46
CA ALA A 129 0.25 25.01 -2.97
C ALA A 129 1.06 23.78 -3.40
N LEU A 130 1.14 23.55 -4.70
CA LEU A 130 1.86 22.42 -5.31
C LEU A 130 3.05 22.93 -6.13
N ASP A 131 4.17 22.21 -6.08
CA ASP A 131 5.27 22.42 -7.02
C ASP A 131 4.90 21.93 -8.44
N GLU A 132 5.70 22.30 -9.44
CA GLU A 132 5.43 21.95 -10.84
C GLU A 132 5.42 20.43 -11.09
N GLN A 133 6.20 19.67 -10.31
CA GLN A 133 6.21 18.21 -10.43
C GLN A 133 4.90 17.60 -9.94
N ASN A 134 4.38 18.06 -8.80
CA ASN A 134 3.11 17.64 -8.24
C ASN A 134 1.93 18.11 -9.11
N LYS A 135 1.97 19.32 -9.68
CA LYS A 135 0.95 19.79 -10.64
C LYS A 135 0.88 18.88 -11.86
N ALA A 136 2.03 18.58 -12.47
CA ALA A 136 2.10 17.69 -13.63
C ALA A 136 1.60 16.27 -13.28
N TRP A 137 1.95 15.79 -12.09
CA TRP A 137 1.48 14.49 -11.61
C TRP A 137 -0.05 14.47 -11.41
N VAL A 138 -0.63 15.46 -10.71
CA VAL A 138 -2.08 15.57 -10.50
C VAL A 138 -2.84 15.63 -11.82
N ASN A 139 -2.37 16.43 -12.78
CA ASN A 139 -2.99 16.49 -14.11
C ASN A 139 -3.02 15.13 -14.79
N LYS A 140 -1.90 14.40 -14.75
CA LYS A 140 -1.81 13.05 -15.33
C LYS A 140 -2.76 12.06 -14.63
N MET A 141 -2.93 12.16 -13.31
CA MET A 141 -3.84 11.27 -12.59
C MET A 141 -5.30 11.57 -12.91
N ILE A 142 -5.67 12.86 -12.92
CA ILE A 142 -7.03 13.28 -13.32
C ILE A 142 -7.33 12.79 -14.74
N GLU A 143 -6.39 12.90 -15.68
CA GLU A 143 -6.57 12.41 -17.05
C GLU A 143 -6.78 10.87 -17.13
N ASN A 144 -6.09 10.09 -16.28
CA ASN A 144 -6.22 8.63 -16.28
C ASN A 144 -7.47 8.13 -15.57
N ASP A 145 -7.85 8.76 -14.46
CA ASP A 145 -8.88 8.24 -13.57
C ASP A 145 -10.28 8.84 -13.87
N PHE A 146 -10.35 10.01 -14.50
CA PHE A 146 -11.63 10.63 -14.83
C PHE A 146 -12.19 10.06 -16.15
N PRO A 147 -13.53 10.00 -16.31
CA PRO A 147 -14.14 9.46 -17.52
C PRO A 147 -13.72 10.22 -18.78
N ALA A 148 -13.20 9.50 -19.77
CA ALA A 148 -12.68 10.07 -21.02
C ALA A 148 -13.72 10.86 -21.85
N HIS A 149 -15.02 10.69 -21.58
CA HIS A 149 -16.10 11.41 -22.26
C HIS A 149 -16.44 12.76 -21.61
N LEU A 150 -15.90 13.06 -20.44
CA LEU A 150 -16.04 14.36 -19.77
C LEU A 150 -14.87 15.26 -20.13
N ALA A 151 -15.16 16.49 -20.54
CA ALA A 151 -14.11 17.49 -20.73
C ALA A 151 -13.68 18.05 -19.36
N VAL A 152 -12.56 17.58 -18.83
CA VAL A 152 -12.03 18.02 -17.53
C VAL A 152 -11.00 19.13 -17.70
N THR A 153 -11.17 20.24 -16.98
CA THR A 153 -10.20 21.34 -16.91
C THR A 153 -9.69 21.48 -15.48
N VAL A 154 -8.37 21.58 -15.31
CA VAL A 154 -7.73 21.70 -13.99
C VAL A 154 -7.11 23.09 -13.86
N ASP A 155 -7.57 23.84 -12.87
CA ASP A 155 -7.10 25.19 -12.56
C ASP A 155 -6.38 25.19 -11.21
N PHE A 156 -5.07 25.43 -11.23
CA PHE A 156 -4.30 25.62 -10.00
C PHE A 156 -4.34 27.08 -9.58
N ALA A 157 -4.69 27.35 -8.33
CA ALA A 157 -4.53 28.66 -7.74
C ALA A 157 -3.05 29.07 -7.80
N SER A 158 -2.81 30.33 -8.19
CA SER A 158 -1.48 30.92 -8.33
C SER A 158 -0.82 31.20 -6.97
#